data_AF-A0A8X8Y1Q8-F1
#
_entry.id   AF-A0A8X8Y1Q8-F1
#
_cell.length_a   1.000
_cell.length_b   1.000
_cell.length_c   1.000
_cell.angle_alpha   90.00
_cell.angle_beta   90.00
_cell.angle_gamma   90.00
#
_symmetry.space_group_name_H-M   'P 1'
#
loop_
_entity.id
_entity.type
_entity.pdbx_description
1 polymer ?
#
loop_
_entity_poly.entity_id
_entity_poly.type
_entity_poly.pdbx_seq_one_letter_code
_entity_poly.pdbx_strand_id
1 'polypeptide(L)'
;MSTHSASGTTPFKIVYGRPPPTIHSYLSGEVRAQAVVESLQSRDAALGLLRQHLLLAHQRMVCAANKHRMDVEYAVGDLVYLKFRPYRKSMLFTATNRKLAPRFFGPFRVEERIGTAAYRLKLPVGSRIHPVFHVSLLKRAIDETTPETDLPEALFGAEPPILLEEILQRRMVTRDGAQVEQVLVKWSNLPLDEATWMDTADLRG
;
A
#
# COMPACT_ATOMS: atom_id res chain seq x y z
N MET A 1 12.87 13.71 -18.94
CA MET A 1 13.27 13.87 -17.51
C MET A 1 12.01 13.86 -16.67
N SER A 2 12.01 13.17 -15.52
CA SER A 2 10.85 13.14 -14.63
C SER A 2 10.69 14.48 -13.93
N THR A 3 9.50 15.08 -14.03
CA THR A 3 9.11 16.34 -13.38
C THR A 3 8.15 16.03 -12.25
N HIS A 4 8.28 16.74 -11.12
CA HIS A 4 7.35 16.60 -10.01
C HIS A 4 6.07 17.41 -10.31
N SER A 5 4.91 16.77 -10.18
CA SER A 5 3.61 17.32 -10.59
C SER A 5 3.22 18.60 -9.87
N ALA A 6 3.57 18.76 -8.59
CA ALA A 6 3.21 19.95 -7.81
C ALA A 6 4.12 21.16 -8.06
N SER A 7 5.38 20.94 -8.47
CA SER A 7 6.37 22.01 -8.60
C SER A 7 6.75 22.32 -10.06
N GLY A 8 6.26 21.54 -11.02
CA GLY A 8 6.55 21.69 -12.45
C GLY A 8 8.04 21.55 -12.80
N THR A 9 8.88 21.13 -11.85
CA THR A 9 10.35 21.14 -11.96
C THR A 9 10.93 19.80 -11.51
N THR A 10 12.17 19.51 -11.91
CA THR A 10 12.82 18.26 -11.53
C THR A 10 13.31 18.36 -10.07
N PRO A 11 13.22 17.28 -9.27
CA PRO A 11 13.75 17.27 -7.90
C PRO A 11 15.21 17.72 -7.81
N PHE A 12 16.03 17.33 -8.80
CA PHE A 12 17.42 17.79 -8.90
C PHE A 12 17.51 19.31 -9.01
N LYS A 13 16.69 19.94 -9.86
CA LYS A 13 16.69 21.40 -10.03
C LYS A 13 16.22 22.11 -8.76
N ILE A 14 15.29 21.52 -8.02
CA ILE A 14 14.83 22.05 -6.73
C ILE A 14 15.96 22.03 -5.70
N VAL A 15 16.69 20.91 -5.59
CA VAL A 15 17.77 20.75 -4.61
C VAL A 15 19.01 21.59 -4.96
N TYR A 16 19.37 21.65 -6.26
CA TYR A 16 20.64 22.22 -6.69
C TYR A 16 20.53 23.54 -7.46
N GLY A 17 19.33 24.08 -7.66
CA GLY A 17 19.08 25.34 -8.37
C GLY A 17 19.42 25.33 -9.87
N ARG A 18 19.90 24.20 -10.42
CA ARG A 18 20.35 24.05 -11.81
C ARG A 18 19.79 22.78 -12.45
N PRO A 19 19.60 22.73 -13.78
CA PRO A 19 19.20 21.49 -14.44
C PRO A 19 20.26 20.38 -14.23
N PRO A 20 19.86 19.10 -14.24
CA PRO A 20 20.82 18.00 -14.17
C PRO A 20 21.77 18.06 -15.36
N PRO A 21 23.07 17.76 -15.18
CA PRO A 21 23.99 17.66 -16.30
C PRO A 21 23.50 16.59 -17.28
N THR A 22 23.32 16.99 -18.54
CA THR A 22 22.85 16.11 -19.61
C THR A 22 24.03 15.36 -20.21
N ILE A 23 23.90 14.04 -20.36
CA ILE A 23 24.84 13.27 -21.18
C ILE A 23 24.43 13.52 -22.63
N HIS A 24 25.19 14.36 -23.34
CA HIS A 24 24.97 14.64 -24.76
C HIS A 24 25.32 13.41 -25.59
N SER A 25 24.48 13.08 -26.56
CA SER A 25 24.82 12.12 -27.61
C SER A 25 25.95 12.69 -28.47
N TYR A 26 26.86 11.84 -28.88
CA TYR A 26 27.93 12.17 -29.80
C TYR A 26 27.38 12.68 -31.13
N LEU A 27 27.87 13.84 -31.57
CA LEU A 27 27.62 14.37 -32.90
C LEU A 27 28.87 14.16 -33.77
N SER A 28 28.68 13.64 -34.98
CA SER A 28 29.80 13.37 -35.89
C SER A 28 30.58 14.66 -36.21
N GLY A 29 31.88 14.67 -35.89
CA GLY A 29 32.79 15.78 -36.19
C GLY A 29 33.25 16.60 -34.98
N GLU A 30 32.76 16.31 -33.77
CA GLU A 30 33.13 17.07 -32.56
C GLU A 30 34.53 16.75 -32.02
N VAL A 31 35.05 15.55 -32.31
CA VAL A 31 36.30 15.06 -31.72
C VAL A 31 37.25 14.55 -32.80
N ARG A 32 38.50 15.03 -32.78
CA ARG A 32 39.54 14.64 -33.76
C ARG A 32 40.20 13.29 -33.48
N ALA A 33 40.16 12.84 -32.22
CA ALA A 33 40.79 11.59 -31.82
C ALA A 33 39.84 10.40 -32.06
N GLN A 34 40.20 9.54 -33.02
CA GLN A 34 39.39 8.40 -33.44
C GLN A 34 39.00 7.46 -32.28
N ALA A 35 39.92 7.19 -31.36
CA ALA A 35 39.66 6.35 -30.18
C ALA A 35 38.56 6.93 -29.26
N VAL A 36 38.46 8.26 -29.17
CA VAL A 36 37.42 8.92 -28.38
C VAL A 36 36.07 8.86 -29.10
N VAL A 37 36.06 9.00 -30.42
CA VAL A 37 34.86 8.86 -31.26
C VAL A 37 34.26 7.46 -31.11
N GLU A 38 35.08 6.41 -31.22
CA GLU A 38 34.63 5.02 -31.07
C GLU A 38 34.07 4.75 -29.67
N SER A 39 34.74 5.26 -28.62
CA SER A 39 34.27 5.14 -27.24
C SER A 39 32.92 5.84 -27.02
N LEU A 40 32.74 7.05 -27.57
CA LEU A 40 31.49 7.80 -27.46
C LEU A 40 30.34 7.15 -28.22
N GLN A 41 30.60 6.62 -29.42
CA GLN A 41 29.61 5.86 -30.19
C GLN A 41 29.19 4.56 -29.48
N SER A 42 30.16 3.82 -28.94
CA SER A 42 29.91 2.61 -28.16
C SER A 42 29.08 2.89 -26.90
N ARG A 43 29.42 3.98 -26.18
CA ARG A 43 28.65 4.45 -25.03
C ARG A 43 27.21 4.78 -25.39
N ASP A 44 26.99 5.51 -26.48
CA ASP A 44 25.64 5.92 -26.88
C ASP A 44 24.79 4.73 -27.33
N ALA A 45 25.40 3.76 -28.03
CA ALA A 45 24.75 2.49 -28.35
C ALA A 45 24.37 1.72 -27.09
N ALA A 46 25.28 1.62 -26.11
CA ALA A 46 25.02 0.96 -24.83
C ALA A 46 23.91 1.64 -24.03
N LEU A 47 23.88 2.98 -23.99
CA LEU A 47 22.81 3.75 -23.35
C LEU A 47 21.46 3.55 -24.04
N GLY A 48 21.45 3.46 -25.37
CA GLY A 48 20.25 3.13 -26.15
C GLY A 48 19.68 1.76 -25.76
N LEU A 49 20.53 0.73 -25.74
CA LEU A 49 20.16 -0.63 -25.33
C LEU A 49 19.67 -0.67 -23.87
N LEU A 50 20.37 0.00 -22.96
CA LEU A 50 20.00 0.05 -21.55
C LEU A 50 18.61 0.65 -21.34
N ARG A 51 18.29 1.75 -22.05
CA ARG A 51 16.96 2.36 -22.00
C ARG A 51 15.87 1.40 -22.44
N GLN A 52 16.10 0.65 -23.52
CA GLN A 52 15.15 -0.36 -24.00
C GLN A 52 14.96 -1.48 -22.96
N HIS A 53 16.05 -2.01 -22.40
CA HIS A 53 16.00 -3.05 -21.37
C HIS A 53 15.27 -2.59 -20.11
N LEU A 54 15.50 -1.36 -19.65
CA LEU A 54 14.79 -0.79 -18.50
C LEU A 54 13.28 -0.66 -18.77
N LEU A 55 12.91 -0.27 -19.98
CA LEU A 55 11.51 -0.14 -20.38
C LEU A 55 10.82 -1.52 -20.38
N LEU A 56 11.48 -2.54 -20.95
CA LEU A 56 10.99 -3.92 -20.91
C LEU A 56 10.91 -4.47 -19.49
N ALA A 57 11.91 -4.21 -18.64
CA ALA A 57 11.90 -4.62 -17.24
C ALA A 57 10.72 -3.99 -16.48
N HIS A 58 10.50 -2.69 -16.66
CA HIS A 58 9.35 -1.99 -16.08
C HIS A 58 8.03 -2.60 -16.54
N GLN A 59 7.86 -2.85 -17.85
CA GLN A 59 6.66 -3.51 -18.37
C GLN A 59 6.44 -4.89 -17.75
N ARG A 60 7.49 -5.71 -17.63
CA ARG A 60 7.42 -7.02 -16.95
C ARG A 60 7.00 -6.90 -15.49
N MET A 61 7.53 -5.92 -14.77
CA MET A 61 7.15 -5.65 -13.37
C MET A 61 5.68 -5.26 -13.25
N VAL A 62 5.18 -4.39 -14.14
CA VAL A 62 3.77 -3.99 -14.17
C VAL A 62 2.88 -5.20 -14.48
N CYS A 63 3.20 -5.98 -15.50
CA CYS A 63 2.44 -7.19 -15.86
C CYS A 63 2.43 -8.20 -14.70
N ALA A 64 3.57 -8.45 -14.06
CA ALA A 64 3.66 -9.36 -12.92
C ALA A 64 2.86 -8.85 -11.72
N ALA A 65 2.95 -7.56 -11.39
CA ALA A 65 2.23 -6.96 -10.27
C ALA A 65 0.72 -6.93 -10.48
N ASN A 66 0.27 -6.74 -11.73
CA ASN A 66 -1.15 -6.68 -12.07
C ASN A 66 -1.76 -8.06 -12.35
N LYS A 67 -0.95 -9.11 -12.60
CA LYS A 67 -1.42 -10.48 -12.89
C LYS A 67 -2.40 -11.04 -11.86
N HIS A 68 -2.27 -10.63 -10.59
CA HIS A 68 -3.11 -11.11 -9.48
C HIS A 68 -4.05 -10.03 -8.93
N ARG A 69 -4.06 -8.84 -9.54
CA ARG A 69 -5.01 -7.77 -9.17
C ARG A 69 -6.28 -7.99 -9.97
N MET A 70 -7.39 -8.12 -9.25
CA MET A 70 -8.72 -8.17 -9.85
C MET A 70 -9.31 -6.77 -9.79
N ASP A 71 -9.78 -6.26 -10.92
CA ASP A 71 -10.59 -5.05 -10.95
C ASP A 71 -11.97 -5.41 -10.42
N VAL A 72 -12.24 -4.98 -9.19
CA VAL A 72 -13.52 -5.18 -8.52
C VAL A 72 -14.22 -3.83 -8.45
N GLU A 73 -15.43 -3.76 -8.97
CA GLU A 73 -16.27 -2.58 -8.87
C GLU A 73 -17.57 -2.90 -8.13
N TYR A 74 -18.08 -1.90 -7.41
CA TYR A 74 -19.32 -1.99 -6.65
C TYR A 74 -20.28 -0.88 -7.08
N ALA A 75 -21.56 -1.20 -7.19
CA ALA A 75 -22.60 -0.22 -7.44
C ALA A 75 -23.13 0.38 -6.12
N VAL A 76 -23.70 1.58 -6.21
CA VAL A 76 -24.45 2.16 -5.08
C VAL A 76 -25.66 1.26 -4.80
N GLY A 77 -25.79 0.82 -3.55
CA GLY A 77 -26.80 -0.14 -3.13
C GLY A 77 -26.29 -1.56 -2.94
N ASP A 78 -25.11 -1.91 -3.46
CA ASP A 78 -24.52 -3.23 -3.24
C ASP A 78 -24.24 -3.47 -1.76
N LEU A 79 -24.43 -4.72 -1.34
CA LEU A 79 -24.04 -5.20 -0.02
C LEU A 79 -22.60 -5.71 -0.08
N VAL A 80 -21.76 -5.20 0.82
CA VAL A 80 -20.34 -5.57 0.91
C VAL A 80 -19.93 -5.82 2.34
N TYR A 81 -19.05 -6.80 2.53
CA TYR A 81 -18.35 -7.00 3.78
C TYR A 81 -17.10 -6.14 3.87
N LEU A 82 -16.84 -5.61 5.06
CA LEU A 82 -15.66 -4.82 5.37
C LEU A 82 -14.59 -5.69 6.07
N LYS A 83 -13.36 -5.62 5.58
CA LYS A 83 -12.18 -6.25 6.20
C LYS A 83 -11.35 -5.22 6.96
N PHE A 84 -11.12 -5.46 8.24
CA PHE A 84 -10.14 -4.69 9.01
C PHE A 84 -8.70 -5.12 8.71
N ARG A 85 -7.79 -4.15 8.68
CA ARG A 85 -6.34 -4.41 8.65
C ARG A 85 -5.90 -5.11 9.96
N PRO A 86 -4.86 -5.97 9.93
CA PRO A 86 -4.41 -6.73 11.09
C PRO A 86 -4.18 -5.89 12.34
N TYR A 87 -3.51 -4.73 12.20
CA TYR A 87 -3.29 -3.78 13.30
C TYR A 87 -4.58 -3.38 14.02
N ARG A 88 -5.60 -2.98 13.25
CA ARG A 88 -6.90 -2.59 13.82
C ARG A 88 -7.61 -3.76 14.46
N LYS A 89 -7.37 -5.01 14.04
CA LYS A 89 -7.97 -6.17 14.73
C LYS A 89 -7.40 -6.33 16.13
N SER A 90 -6.09 -6.20 16.29
CA SER A 90 -5.51 -6.22 17.62
C SER A 90 -6.12 -5.12 18.49
N MET A 91 -6.34 -3.92 17.95
CA MET A 91 -6.92 -2.81 18.71
C MET A 91 -8.42 -2.98 19.05
N LEU A 92 -9.18 -3.63 18.17
CA LEU A 92 -10.65 -3.69 18.24
C LEU A 92 -11.19 -4.96 18.91
N PHE A 93 -10.38 -6.02 18.99
CA PHE A 93 -10.79 -7.29 19.59
C PHE A 93 -10.04 -7.54 20.89
N THR A 94 -10.74 -7.30 22.00
CA THR A 94 -10.41 -7.74 23.38
C THR A 94 -10.89 -9.18 23.64
N ALA A 95 -11.39 -9.88 22.61
CA ALA A 95 -11.88 -11.23 22.78
C ALA A 95 -10.75 -12.19 23.17
N THR A 96 -11.03 -13.10 24.10
CA THR A 96 -10.15 -14.16 24.61
C THR A 96 -9.46 -14.98 23.52
N ASN A 97 -9.93 -14.93 22.26
CA ASN A 97 -9.31 -15.58 21.10
C ASN A 97 -9.25 -14.67 19.85
N ARG A 98 -8.33 -13.69 19.83
CA ARG A 98 -8.04 -12.84 18.64
C ARG A 98 -7.77 -13.61 17.35
N LYS A 99 -7.19 -14.81 17.43
CA LYS A 99 -6.90 -15.66 16.25
C LYS A 99 -8.17 -16.21 15.57
N LEU A 100 -9.28 -16.30 16.32
CA LEU A 100 -10.57 -16.80 15.85
C LEU A 100 -11.56 -15.66 15.53
N ALA A 101 -11.14 -14.40 15.67
CA ALA A 101 -12.00 -13.27 15.36
C ALA A 101 -12.37 -13.26 13.86
N PRO A 102 -13.62 -12.90 13.51
CA PRO A 102 -14.07 -12.88 12.14
C PRO A 102 -13.21 -11.93 11.28
N ARG A 103 -12.98 -12.33 10.03
CA ARG A 103 -12.11 -11.57 9.11
C ARG A 103 -12.84 -10.42 8.43
N PHE A 104 -14.15 -10.54 8.26
CA PHE A 104 -15.03 -9.69 7.50
C PHE A 104 -16.28 -9.36 8.35
N PHE A 105 -16.80 -8.14 8.21
CA PHE A 105 -17.89 -7.59 9.02
C PHE A 105 -18.98 -7.00 8.11
N GLY A 106 -20.20 -6.91 8.61
CA GLY A 106 -21.37 -6.51 7.81
C GLY A 106 -22.14 -7.72 7.28
N PRO A 107 -23.09 -7.54 6.36
CA PRO A 107 -22.96 -6.69 5.18
C PRO A 107 -23.33 -5.21 5.41
N PHE A 108 -22.54 -4.30 4.80
CA PHE A 108 -22.84 -2.87 4.75
C PHE A 108 -23.24 -2.48 3.33
N ARG A 109 -24.19 -1.55 3.22
CA ARG A 109 -24.62 -1.00 1.94
C ARG A 109 -23.64 0.05 1.45
N VAL A 110 -23.27 -0.01 0.18
CA VAL A 110 -22.51 1.06 -0.48
C VAL A 110 -23.45 2.26 -0.70
N GLU A 111 -23.14 3.42 -0.11
CA GLU A 111 -23.90 4.66 -0.30
C GLU A 111 -23.40 5.47 -1.48
N GLU A 112 -22.09 5.50 -1.69
CA GLU A 112 -21.48 6.38 -2.69
C GLU A 112 -20.14 5.82 -3.17
N ARG A 113 -19.85 6.02 -4.46
CA ARG A 113 -18.52 5.78 -5.05
C ARG A 113 -17.76 7.10 -5.08
N ILE A 114 -16.75 7.23 -4.21
CA ILE A 114 -15.94 8.46 -4.08
C ILE A 114 -14.88 8.54 -5.18
N GLY A 115 -14.39 7.39 -5.64
CA GLY A 115 -13.41 7.32 -6.72
C GLY A 115 -13.34 5.95 -7.37
N THR A 116 -12.30 5.70 -8.16
CA THR A 116 -12.11 4.41 -8.83
C THR A 116 -11.97 3.27 -7.84
N ALA A 117 -11.25 3.50 -6.74
CA ALA A 117 -10.91 2.48 -5.75
C ALA A 117 -11.41 2.78 -4.32
N ALA A 118 -12.25 3.80 -4.11
CA ALA A 118 -12.73 4.21 -2.79
C ALA A 118 -14.26 4.33 -2.74
N TYR A 119 -14.87 3.71 -1.73
CA TYR A 119 -16.32 3.62 -1.57
C TYR A 119 -16.73 4.04 -0.15
N ARG A 120 -17.87 4.75 -0.05
CA ARG A 120 -18.52 5.11 1.21
C ARG A 120 -19.55 4.05 1.57
N LEU A 121 -19.47 3.53 2.79
CA LEU A 121 -20.39 2.54 3.33
C LEU A 121 -21.35 3.17 4.32
N LYS A 122 -22.59 2.65 4.35
CA LYS A 122 -23.57 2.92 5.39
C LYS A 122 -23.20 2.15 6.65
N LEU A 123 -22.46 2.81 7.53
CA LEU A 123 -22.10 2.25 8.84
C LEU A 123 -23.21 2.53 9.87
N PRO A 124 -23.37 1.70 10.92
CA PRO A 124 -24.30 1.97 12.00
C PRO A 124 -23.98 3.30 12.70
N VAL A 125 -25.02 3.98 13.17
CA VAL A 125 -24.91 5.26 13.87
C VAL A 125 -24.05 5.09 15.12
N GLY A 126 -23.10 6.01 15.34
CA GLY A 126 -22.16 5.96 16.48
C GLY A 126 -20.83 5.27 16.16
N SER A 127 -20.62 4.79 14.94
CA SER A 127 -19.33 4.21 14.53
C SER A 127 -18.20 5.25 14.53
N ARG A 128 -17.11 4.96 15.25
CA ARG A 128 -15.91 5.85 15.33
C ARG A 128 -14.93 5.68 14.16
N ILE A 129 -15.26 4.88 13.16
CA ILE A 129 -14.44 4.67 11.96
C ILE A 129 -14.94 5.50 10.79
N HIS A 130 -14.00 6.04 10.01
CA HIS A 130 -14.35 6.75 8.78
C HIS A 130 -15.10 5.81 7.81
N PRO A 131 -16.22 6.26 7.21
CA PRO A 131 -17.08 5.40 6.38
C PRO A 131 -16.50 5.12 4.98
N VAL A 132 -15.30 5.64 4.67
CA VAL A 132 -14.68 5.54 3.35
C VAL A 132 -13.58 4.49 3.36
N PHE A 133 -13.70 3.50 2.47
CA PHE A 133 -12.79 2.36 2.41
C PHE A 133 -12.29 2.11 0.98
N HIS A 134 -11.05 1.62 0.91
CA HIS A 134 -10.47 1.17 -0.36
C HIS A 134 -11.10 -0.16 -0.79
N VAL A 135 -11.28 -0.36 -2.09
CA VAL A 135 -11.88 -1.55 -2.73
C VAL A 135 -11.27 -2.88 -2.22
N SER A 136 -9.97 -2.91 -1.97
CA SER A 136 -9.26 -4.10 -1.46
C SER A 136 -9.66 -4.54 -0.04
N LEU A 137 -10.33 -3.66 0.71
CA LEU A 137 -10.88 -3.97 2.03
C LEU A 137 -12.33 -4.42 1.95
N LEU A 138 -12.93 -4.46 0.77
CA LEU A 138 -14.33 -4.82 0.56
C LEU A 138 -14.42 -6.21 -0.08
N LYS A 139 -15.52 -6.90 0.19
CA LYS A 139 -15.87 -8.16 -0.45
C LYS A 139 -17.37 -8.16 -0.73
N ARG A 140 -17.78 -8.45 -1.96
CA ARG A 140 -19.21 -8.49 -2.33
C ARG A 140 -19.94 -9.54 -1.48
N ALA A 141 -21.09 -9.19 -0.91
CA ALA A 141 -21.99 -10.14 -0.31
C ALA A 141 -22.82 -10.81 -1.41
N ILE A 142 -22.88 -12.14 -1.43
CA ILE A 142 -23.60 -12.92 -2.44
C ILE A 142 -24.97 -13.36 -1.92
N ASP A 143 -25.08 -13.58 -0.59
CA ASP A 143 -26.31 -14.07 0.04
C ASP A 143 -26.71 -13.17 1.22
N GLU A 144 -27.99 -12.81 1.31
CA GLU A 144 -28.58 -12.10 2.46
C GLU A 144 -28.68 -12.99 3.73
N THR A 145 -28.45 -14.30 3.58
CA THR A 145 -28.66 -15.32 4.63
C THR A 145 -27.43 -15.58 5.52
N THR A 146 -26.32 -14.88 5.28
CA THR A 146 -25.10 -15.09 6.09
C THR A 146 -25.23 -14.31 7.41
N PRO A 147 -24.87 -14.89 8.57
CA PRO A 147 -25.05 -14.23 9.84
C PRO A 147 -24.33 -12.89 9.87
N GLU A 148 -25.09 -11.83 10.18
CA GLU A 148 -24.57 -10.47 10.34
C GLU A 148 -23.45 -10.53 11.38
N THR A 149 -22.22 -10.26 10.93
CA THR A 149 -21.12 -10.07 11.88
C THR A 149 -21.06 -8.59 12.18
N ASP A 150 -21.63 -8.23 13.32
CA ASP A 150 -21.66 -6.85 13.78
C ASP A 150 -20.27 -6.27 13.98
N LEU A 151 -20.18 -4.96 13.79
CA LEU A 151 -18.98 -4.22 14.13
C LEU A 151 -18.68 -4.40 15.62
N PRO A 152 -17.40 -4.56 16.02
CA PRO A 152 -17.03 -4.71 17.43
C PRO A 152 -17.55 -3.57 18.29
N GLU A 153 -18.02 -3.86 19.51
CA GLU A 153 -18.51 -2.84 20.46
C GLU A 153 -17.47 -1.75 20.75
N ALA A 154 -16.17 -2.08 20.68
CA ALA A 154 -15.06 -1.13 20.76
C ALA A 154 -15.13 0.02 19.72
N LEU A 155 -15.89 -0.15 18.63
CA LEU A 155 -16.14 0.88 17.63
C LEU A 155 -17.29 1.82 17.97
N PHE A 156 -18.08 1.50 18.99
CA PHE A 156 -19.27 2.25 19.42
C PHE A 156 -19.16 2.78 20.87
N GLY A 157 -18.20 2.30 21.66
CA GLY A 157 -18.02 2.63 23.07
C GLY A 157 -17.05 3.78 23.40
N ALA A 158 -17.10 4.21 24.68
CA ALA A 158 -16.28 5.26 25.29
C ALA A 158 -14.92 4.77 25.84
N GLU A 159 -14.62 3.47 25.75
CA GLU A 159 -13.31 2.96 26.16
C GLU A 159 -12.19 3.54 25.28
N PRO A 160 -11.03 3.86 25.86
CA PRO A 160 -9.90 4.36 25.09
C PRO A 160 -9.46 3.27 24.11
N PRO A 161 -9.25 3.60 22.82
CA PRO A 161 -8.75 2.62 21.87
C PRO A 161 -7.40 2.07 22.36
N ILE A 162 -7.21 0.77 22.22
CA ILE A 162 -5.92 0.13 22.47
C ILE A 162 -4.95 0.67 21.41
N LEU A 163 -3.97 1.48 21.80
CA LEU A 163 -2.96 2.08 20.94
C LEU A 163 -1.66 1.27 20.97
N LEU A 164 -0.82 1.46 19.96
CA LEU A 164 0.57 1.00 20.02
C LEU A 164 1.29 1.80 21.10
N GLU A 165 1.77 1.12 22.15
CA GLU A 165 2.47 1.73 23.27
C GLU A 165 3.98 1.70 23.04
N GLU A 166 4.51 0.53 22.71
CA GLU A 166 5.96 0.32 22.60
C GLU A 166 6.30 -0.80 21.60
N ILE A 167 7.48 -0.70 20.99
CA ILE A 167 8.06 -1.79 20.19
C ILE A 167 9.08 -2.53 21.05
N LEU A 168 8.77 -3.77 21.42
CA LEU A 168 9.60 -4.56 22.33
C LEU A 168 10.76 -5.26 21.62
N GLN A 169 10.52 -5.77 20.40
CA GLN A 169 11.50 -6.56 19.64
C GLN A 169 11.35 -6.37 18.13
N ARG A 170 12.39 -6.71 17.38
CA ARG A 170 12.40 -6.76 15.91
C ARG A 170 12.97 -8.08 15.42
N ARG A 171 12.43 -8.61 14.32
CA ARG A 171 12.96 -9.83 13.66
C ARG A 171 12.79 -9.75 12.15
N MET A 172 13.66 -10.45 11.43
CA MET A 172 13.51 -10.67 9.99
C MET A 172 12.90 -12.06 9.76
N VAL A 173 11.84 -12.13 8.96
CA VAL A 173 11.18 -13.39 8.61
C VAL A 173 11.09 -13.52 7.10
N THR A 174 11.44 -14.68 6.57
CA THR A 174 11.22 -14.99 5.16
C THR A 174 9.74 -15.31 4.92
N ARG A 175 9.04 -14.48 4.15
CA ARG A 175 7.64 -14.68 3.74
C ARG A 175 7.55 -14.58 2.23
N ASP A 176 7.02 -15.61 1.57
CA ASP A 176 6.88 -15.69 0.12
C ASP A 176 8.19 -15.39 -0.64
N GLY A 177 9.32 -15.85 -0.09
CA GLY A 177 10.66 -15.65 -0.66
C GLY A 177 11.26 -14.25 -0.43
N ALA A 178 10.52 -13.33 0.20
CA ALA A 178 10.99 -12.00 0.58
C ALA A 178 11.36 -11.93 2.06
N GLN A 179 12.39 -11.14 2.39
CA GLN A 179 12.72 -10.81 3.77
C GLN A 179 11.81 -9.70 4.27
N VAL A 180 10.96 -10.00 5.27
CA VAL A 180 10.01 -9.04 5.87
C VAL A 180 10.45 -8.75 7.30
N GLU A 181 10.60 -7.46 7.62
CA GLU A 181 10.86 -7.01 8.98
C GLU A 181 9.55 -6.98 9.78
N GLN A 182 9.53 -7.71 10.89
CA GLN A 182 8.45 -7.72 11.86
C GLN A 182 8.89 -7.09 13.18
N VAL A 183 7.97 -6.40 13.84
CA VAL A 183 8.16 -5.82 15.17
C VAL A 183 7.15 -6.39 16.15
N LEU A 184 7.59 -6.67 17.38
CA LEU A 184 6.74 -7.09 18.48
C LEU A 184 6.16 -5.85 19.14
N VAL A 185 4.85 -5.65 19.01
CA VAL A 185 4.16 -4.47 19.51
C VAL A 185 3.54 -4.76 20.87
N LYS A 186 3.87 -3.92 21.87
CA LYS A 186 3.12 -3.77 23.13
C LYS A 186 1.95 -2.83 22.90
N TRP A 187 0.79 -3.25 23.37
CA TRP A 187 -0.47 -2.53 23.21
C TRP A 187 -0.86 -1.84 24.52
N SER A 188 -1.37 -0.61 24.45
CA SER A 188 -1.78 0.13 25.64
C SER A 188 -2.93 -0.58 26.34
N ASN A 189 -2.91 -0.63 27.67
CA ASN A 189 -3.92 -1.28 28.52
C ASN A 189 -3.98 -2.81 28.37
N LEU A 190 -2.93 -3.46 27.83
CA LEU A 190 -2.83 -4.90 27.75
C LEU A 190 -1.51 -5.42 28.37
N PRO A 191 -1.51 -6.63 28.95
CA PRO A 191 -0.29 -7.23 29.49
C PRO A 191 0.69 -7.58 28.37
N LEU A 192 1.97 -7.71 28.73
CA LEU A 192 3.06 -8.05 27.79
C LEU A 192 2.83 -9.37 27.05
N ASP A 193 2.11 -10.32 27.65
CA ASP A 193 1.79 -11.62 27.06
C ASP A 193 0.89 -11.51 25.82
N GLU A 194 0.19 -10.37 25.65
CA GLU A 194 -0.61 -10.08 24.47
C GLU A 194 0.17 -9.35 23.35
N ALA A 195 1.48 -9.14 23.52
CA ALA A 195 2.29 -8.52 22.51
C ALA A 195 2.24 -9.31 21.19
N THR A 196 2.09 -8.61 20.07
CA THR A 196 1.84 -9.24 18.77
C THR A 196 2.92 -8.85 17.76
N TRP A 197 3.44 -9.84 17.01
CA TRP A 197 4.34 -9.60 15.88
C TRP A 197 3.59 -9.00 14.70
N MET A 198 4.10 -7.89 14.19
CA MET A 198 3.49 -7.09 13.12
C MET A 198 4.48 -6.72 12.05
N ASP A 199 4.07 -6.81 10.78
CA ASP A 199 4.89 -6.38 9.65
C ASP A 199 5.08 -4.85 9.74
N THR A 200 6.32 -4.39 9.62
CA THR A 200 6.63 -2.94 9.70
C THR A 200 5.88 -2.11 8.64
N ALA A 201 5.60 -2.71 7.48
CA ALA A 201 4.81 -2.10 6.43
C ALA A 201 3.35 -1.84 6.85
N ASP A 202 2.78 -2.64 7.75
CA ASP A 202 1.41 -2.46 8.23
C ASP A 202 1.28 -1.31 9.24
N LEU A 203 2.41 -0.88 9.84
CA LEU A 203 2.47 0.22 10.82
C LEU A 203 2.69 1.59 10.15
N ARG A 204 3.25 1.62 8.94
CA ARG A 204 3.41 2.84 8.14
C ARG A 204 2.10 3.09 7.38
N GLY A 205 1.17 3.78 8.03
CA GLY A 205 -0.10 4.22 7.45
C GLY A 205 0.07 5.15 6.26
#